data_AF-U5BUI8-F1
#
_entry.id   AF-U5BUI8-F1
#
_cell.length_a   1.000
_cell.length_b   1.000
_cell.length_c   1.000
_cell.angle_alpha   90.00
_cell.angle_beta   90.00
_cell.angle_gamma   90.00
#
_symmetry.space_group_name_H-M   'P 1'
#
loop_
_entity.id
_entity.type
_entity.pdbx_description
1 polymer ?
#
loop_
_entity_poly.entity_id
_entity_poly.type
_entity_poly.pdbx_seq_one_letter_code
_entity_poly.pdbx_strand_id
1 'polypeptide(L)'
;MVNRILYLGYYLKQLDREKFYKFLNYVNKQTGKSMLKVKWDVLISVFRYNISLLEYFQFRFFEKSHKEKLCWAGTGLMYEYQRKNNPPKTRGILDDKRQFALEYKEFLVHGVEDLASMKKNEKGIHLLLINSSGKLVFKSADGKCGAQVDIVNCKDFTPELVYKRLQSTEYDLVEEYIIQHPDLHALSPSAVNTIRIFTQLNESDEVEILGCRLRISVNSSVDNMAAGNLAAPVEEFTGLVTGPGVYSDITKIDEEFHPVTGVNIVGFQVPFWKESIEMVKRAALKHPQNRSIGWDVVITAKGPGLIEGNHDWCKLLWQLPVKKGLKSILEKY
;
A
#
# COMPACT_ATOMS: atom_id res chain seq x y z
N MET A 1 4.25 -18.87 22.44
CA MET A 1 4.40 -20.04 21.54
C MET A 1 3.07 -20.46 20.91
N VAL A 2 1.97 -20.51 21.67
CA VAL A 2 0.60 -20.82 21.18
C VAL A 2 0.16 -19.96 19.99
N ASN A 3 0.35 -18.63 20.05
CA ASN A 3 0.01 -17.73 18.94
C ASN A 3 0.73 -18.07 17.62
N ARG A 4 1.98 -18.54 17.69
CA ARG A 4 2.78 -18.85 16.49
C ARG A 4 2.29 -20.12 15.78
N ILE A 5 1.72 -21.08 16.51
CA ILE A 5 1.08 -22.26 15.93
C ILE A 5 -0.19 -21.86 15.17
N LEU A 6 -1.03 -21.01 15.77
CA LEU A 6 -2.22 -20.46 15.11
C LEU A 6 -1.84 -19.65 13.86
N TYR A 7 -0.80 -18.82 13.95
CA TYR A 7 -0.26 -18.07 12.81
C TYR A 7 0.22 -18.99 11.70
N LEU A 8 0.97 -20.06 12.02
CA LEU A 8 1.40 -21.03 11.01
C LEU A 8 0.21 -21.69 10.31
N GLY A 9 -0.83 -22.08 11.06
CA GLY A 9 -2.07 -22.62 10.48
C GLY A 9 -2.74 -21.65 9.50
N TYR A 10 -2.82 -20.37 9.86
CA TYR A 10 -3.30 -19.31 8.98
C TYR A 10 -2.40 -19.11 7.75
N TYR A 11 -1.08 -19.08 7.93
CA TYR A 11 -0.13 -18.94 6.83
C TYR A 11 -0.21 -20.09 5.83
N LEU A 12 -0.40 -21.33 6.30
CA LEU A 12 -0.59 -22.48 5.43
C LEU A 12 -1.92 -22.42 4.67
N LYS A 13 -2.99 -21.92 5.31
CA LYS A 13 -4.30 -21.74 4.68
C LYS A 13 -4.26 -20.70 3.55
N GLN A 14 -3.53 -19.60 3.73
CA GLN A 14 -3.45 -18.49 2.78
C GLN A 14 -2.24 -18.56 1.83
N LEU A 15 -1.46 -19.65 1.86
CA LEU A 15 -0.23 -19.73 1.11
C LEU A 15 -0.48 -19.80 -0.40
N ASP A 16 0.06 -18.83 -1.13
CA ASP A 16 0.30 -18.96 -2.56
C ASP A 16 1.38 -20.05 -2.79
N ARG A 17 0.91 -21.27 -3.08
CA ARG A 17 1.77 -22.45 -3.23
C ARG A 17 2.65 -22.36 -4.47
N GLU A 18 2.15 -21.81 -5.56
CA GLU A 18 2.91 -21.66 -6.80
C GLU A 18 4.10 -20.72 -6.57
N LYS A 19 3.85 -19.55 -5.96
CA LYS A 19 4.90 -18.60 -5.59
C LYS A 19 5.88 -19.18 -4.58
N PHE A 20 5.40 -19.94 -3.60
CA PHE A 20 6.26 -20.64 -2.64
C PHE A 20 7.25 -21.60 -3.33
N TYR A 21 6.76 -22.45 -4.23
CA TYR A 21 7.61 -23.39 -4.95
C TYR A 21 8.54 -22.69 -5.94
N LYS A 22 8.08 -21.62 -6.60
CA LYS A 22 8.93 -20.75 -7.42
C LYS A 22 10.13 -20.23 -6.63
N PHE A 23 9.89 -19.65 -5.46
CA PHE A 23 10.95 -19.10 -4.61
C PHE A 23 11.86 -20.19 -4.04
N LEU A 24 11.29 -21.32 -3.64
CA LEU A 24 12.06 -22.47 -3.17
C LEU A 24 13.03 -22.98 -4.24
N ASN A 25 12.55 -23.12 -5.49
CA ASN A 25 13.37 -23.52 -6.63
C ASN A 25 14.48 -22.50 -6.92
N TYR A 26 14.16 -21.21 -6.87
CA TYR A 26 15.14 -20.14 -7.02
C TYR A 26 16.25 -20.24 -5.96
N VAL A 27 15.90 -20.37 -4.68
CA VAL A 27 16.89 -20.49 -3.59
C VAL A 27 17.73 -21.75 -3.72
N ASN A 28 17.12 -22.89 -4.09
CA ASN A 28 17.86 -24.12 -4.34
C ASN A 28 18.91 -23.94 -5.44
N LYS A 29 18.55 -23.32 -6.58
CA LYS A 29 19.48 -23.03 -7.68
C LYS A 29 20.58 -22.05 -7.28
N GLN A 30 20.26 -21.00 -6.52
CA GLN A 30 21.21 -19.97 -6.12
C GLN A 30 22.19 -20.41 -5.02
N THR A 31 21.75 -21.26 -4.09
CA THR A 31 22.54 -21.59 -2.89
C THR A 31 23.05 -23.03 -2.85
N GLY A 32 22.56 -23.92 -3.73
CA GLY A 32 22.83 -25.36 -3.69
C GLY A 32 22.20 -26.09 -2.50
N LYS A 33 21.50 -25.40 -1.58
CA LYS A 33 20.84 -26.02 -0.42
C LYS A 33 19.69 -26.92 -0.87
N SER A 34 19.58 -28.13 -0.32
CA SER A 34 18.46 -29.03 -0.63
C SER A 34 17.12 -28.39 -0.26
N MET A 35 16.09 -28.66 -1.06
CA MET A 35 14.75 -28.12 -0.83
C MET A 35 14.18 -28.48 0.55
N LEU A 36 14.48 -29.70 1.04
CA LEU A 36 14.05 -30.14 2.36
C LEU A 36 14.69 -29.29 3.47
N LYS A 37 15.99 -29.00 3.38
CA LYS A 37 16.70 -28.14 4.34
C LYS A 37 16.12 -26.72 4.36
N VAL A 38 15.80 -26.17 3.19
CA VAL A 38 15.18 -24.84 3.08
C VAL A 38 13.77 -24.84 3.68
N LYS A 39 12.93 -25.84 3.39
CA LYS A 39 11.59 -25.96 4.00
C LYS A 39 11.66 -26.05 5.53
N TRP A 40 12.62 -26.79 6.07
CA TRP A 40 12.85 -26.84 7.53
C TRP A 40 13.28 -25.48 8.09
N ASP A 41 14.20 -24.77 7.44
CA ASP A 41 14.63 -23.43 7.89
C ASP A 41 13.49 -22.40 7.79
N VAL A 42 12.62 -22.49 6.78
CA VAL A 42 11.39 -21.70 6.69
C VAL A 42 10.51 -21.93 7.92
N LEU A 43 10.21 -23.20 8.25
CA LEU A 43 9.38 -23.54 9.41
C LEU A 43 10.00 -23.05 10.72
N ILE A 44 11.29 -23.30 10.94
CA ILE A 44 12.03 -22.79 12.10
C ILE A 44 11.94 -21.26 12.15
N SER A 45 12.05 -20.59 11.01
CA SER A 45 12.02 -19.12 10.93
C SER A 45 10.67 -18.53 11.29
N VAL A 46 9.55 -19.18 10.95
CA VAL A 46 8.21 -18.79 11.41
C VAL A 46 8.19 -18.73 12.94
N PHE A 47 8.66 -19.80 13.60
CA PHE A 47 8.66 -19.87 15.05
C PHE A 47 9.70 -18.99 15.70
N ARG A 48 10.87 -18.78 15.10
CA ARG A 48 11.97 -18.04 15.73
C ARG A 48 11.88 -16.52 15.51
N TYR A 49 11.39 -16.09 14.35
CA TYR A 49 11.41 -14.68 13.92
C TYR A 49 10.02 -14.08 13.69
N ASN A 50 8.93 -14.83 13.92
CA ASN A 50 7.55 -14.35 13.80
C ASN A 50 7.19 -13.83 12.39
N ILE A 51 7.72 -14.50 11.37
CA ILE A 51 7.48 -14.23 9.94
C ILE A 51 6.51 -15.27 9.35
N SER A 52 5.93 -14.97 8.19
CA SER A 52 5.21 -15.94 7.35
C SER A 52 6.16 -16.78 6.47
N LEU A 53 5.61 -17.79 5.81
CA LEU A 53 6.39 -18.73 4.98
C LEU A 53 7.08 -18.06 3.79
N LEU A 54 6.38 -17.15 3.09
CA LEU A 54 6.94 -16.43 1.94
C LEU A 54 7.96 -15.38 2.37
N GLU A 55 7.80 -14.79 3.55
CA GLU A 55 8.71 -13.77 4.09
C GLU A 55 10.12 -14.28 4.32
N TYR A 56 10.30 -15.59 4.58
CA TYR A 56 11.63 -16.19 4.62
C TYR A 56 12.41 -15.92 3.33
N PHE A 57 11.73 -16.08 2.19
CA PHE A 57 12.30 -15.85 0.88
C PHE A 57 12.45 -14.36 0.61
N GLN A 58 11.38 -13.59 0.83
CA GLN A 58 11.33 -12.16 0.50
C GLN A 58 12.34 -11.33 1.31
N PHE A 59 12.56 -11.66 2.58
CA PHE A 59 13.60 -11.03 3.39
C PHE A 59 15.00 -11.63 3.18
N ARG A 60 15.13 -12.60 2.27
CA ARG A 60 16.35 -13.34 1.96
C ARG A 60 17.01 -13.92 3.21
N PHE A 61 16.22 -14.57 4.07
CA PHE A 61 16.72 -15.17 5.31
C PHE A 61 17.70 -16.31 5.05
N PHE A 62 17.70 -16.92 3.87
CA PHE A 62 18.67 -17.92 3.48
C PHE A 62 20.12 -17.39 3.35
N GLU A 63 20.31 -16.07 3.33
CA GLU A 63 21.61 -15.37 3.28
C GLU A 63 22.02 -14.71 4.60
N LYS A 64 21.09 -14.60 5.56
CA LYS A 64 21.28 -13.78 6.76
C LYS A 64 21.74 -14.59 7.95
N SER A 65 22.57 -13.97 8.79
CA SER A 65 22.90 -14.47 10.12
C SER A 65 21.69 -14.40 11.07
N HIS A 66 21.78 -15.08 12.21
CA HIS A 66 20.75 -15.00 13.24
C HIS A 66 20.50 -13.55 13.71
N LYS A 67 21.57 -12.76 13.90
CA LYS A 67 21.48 -11.37 14.35
C LYS A 67 20.73 -10.50 13.34
N GLU A 68 21.06 -10.62 12.06
CA GLU A 68 20.37 -9.88 11.00
C GLU A 68 18.89 -10.25 10.89
N LYS A 69 18.55 -11.54 11.01
CA LYS A 69 17.15 -12.01 10.96
C LYS A 69 16.28 -11.41 12.08
N LEU A 70 16.85 -11.20 13.27
CA LEU A 70 16.14 -10.61 14.41
C LEU A 70 15.70 -9.16 14.18
N CYS A 71 16.32 -8.46 13.23
CA CYS A 71 16.00 -7.06 12.91
C CYS A 71 14.77 -6.89 12.00
N TRP A 72 14.21 -7.97 11.44
CA TRP A 72 13.09 -7.88 10.49
C TRP A 72 11.74 -8.01 11.17
N ALA A 73 10.79 -7.16 10.76
CA ALA A 73 9.41 -7.21 11.21
C ALA A 73 8.59 -8.12 10.27
N GLY A 74 8.20 -9.29 10.76
CA GLY A 74 7.37 -10.25 10.03
C GLY A 74 5.87 -10.08 10.24
N THR A 75 5.07 -10.85 9.49
CA THR A 75 3.60 -10.80 9.56
C THR A 75 3.05 -10.92 10.97
N GLY A 76 3.57 -11.84 11.80
CA GLY A 76 3.07 -12.03 13.15
C GLY A 76 3.33 -10.83 14.05
N LEU A 77 4.53 -10.25 13.97
CA LEU A 77 4.89 -9.06 14.75
C LEU A 77 4.06 -7.85 14.33
N MET A 78 3.91 -7.66 13.02
CA MET A 78 3.16 -6.55 12.45
C MET A 78 1.70 -6.61 12.84
N TYR A 79 1.10 -7.80 12.83
CA TYR A 79 -0.27 -8.00 13.30
C TYR A 79 -0.44 -7.59 14.78
N GLU A 80 0.49 -7.99 15.65
CA GLU A 80 0.46 -7.61 17.07
C GLU A 80 0.62 -6.09 17.26
N TYR A 81 1.62 -5.49 16.60
CA TYR A 81 1.90 -4.05 16.63
C TYR A 81 0.73 -3.21 16.08
N GLN A 82 0.16 -3.59 14.93
CA GLN A 82 -0.94 -2.87 14.30
C GLN A 82 -2.25 -3.02 15.08
N ARG A 83 -2.51 -4.19 15.68
CA ARG A 83 -3.69 -4.37 16.53
C ARG A 83 -3.62 -3.56 17.82
N LYS A 84 -2.41 -3.37 18.38
CA LYS A 84 -2.17 -2.47 19.53
C LYS A 84 -2.37 -1.01 19.13
N ASN A 85 -1.74 -0.58 18.03
CA ASN A 85 -1.73 0.82 17.61
C ASN A 85 -3.01 1.28 16.92
N ASN A 86 -3.75 0.36 16.28
CA ASN A 86 -5.02 0.62 15.61
C ASN A 86 -6.07 -0.38 16.10
N PRO A 87 -6.72 -0.12 17.25
CA PRO A 87 -7.68 -1.03 17.85
C PRO A 87 -8.86 -1.33 16.91
N PRO A 88 -9.36 -2.59 16.87
CA PRO A 88 -10.50 -2.95 16.02
C PRO A 88 -11.76 -2.11 16.21
N LYS A 89 -11.94 -1.52 17.41
CA LYS A 89 -13.10 -0.67 17.73
C LYS A 89 -13.07 0.69 17.02
N THR A 90 -11.91 1.17 16.57
CA THR A 90 -11.73 2.53 16.05
C THR A 90 -11.19 2.58 14.63
N ARG A 91 -10.62 1.48 14.14
CA ARG A 91 -9.99 1.44 12.82
C ARG A 91 -10.95 1.32 11.64
N GLY A 92 -12.25 1.09 11.89
CA GLY A 92 -13.25 0.93 10.83
C GLY A 92 -13.36 2.13 9.87
N ILE A 93 -13.02 3.34 10.35
CA ILE A 93 -12.95 4.57 9.53
C ILE A 93 -11.91 4.44 8.41
N LEU A 94 -10.87 3.64 8.61
CA LEU A 94 -9.82 3.37 7.63
C LEU A 94 -10.17 2.20 6.68
N ASP A 95 -11.09 1.33 7.09
CA ASP A 95 -11.51 0.15 6.33
C ASP A 95 -12.64 0.46 5.34
N ASP A 96 -13.60 1.30 5.72
CA ASP A 96 -14.71 1.70 4.86
C ASP A 96 -14.35 2.97 4.07
N LYS A 97 -14.18 2.84 2.76
CA LYS A 97 -13.81 3.96 1.88
C LYS A 97 -14.80 5.13 1.93
N ARG A 98 -16.08 4.90 2.23
CA ARG A 98 -17.08 5.97 2.37
C ARG A 98 -16.85 6.77 3.65
N GLN A 99 -16.62 6.06 4.76
CA GLN A 99 -16.28 6.71 6.04
C GLN A 99 -14.95 7.45 5.91
N PHE A 100 -13.96 6.83 5.28
CA PHE A 100 -12.68 7.48 5.00
C PHE A 100 -12.89 8.77 4.19
N ALA A 101 -13.66 8.72 3.10
CA ALA A 101 -13.89 9.88 2.26
C ALA A 101 -14.67 11.00 2.97
N LEU A 102 -15.59 10.65 3.87
CA LEU A 102 -16.30 11.61 4.70
C LEU A 102 -15.38 12.26 5.73
N GLU A 103 -14.68 11.45 6.52
CA GLU A 103 -13.85 11.91 7.62
C GLU A 103 -12.58 12.62 7.13
N TYR A 104 -11.97 12.18 6.02
CA TYR A 104 -10.74 12.76 5.47
C TYR A 104 -10.97 13.66 4.25
N LYS A 105 -12.22 14.12 4.03
CA LYS A 105 -12.62 14.90 2.84
C LYS A 105 -11.69 16.06 2.50
N GLU A 106 -11.18 16.78 3.50
CA GLU A 106 -10.29 17.93 3.33
C GLU A 106 -8.91 17.58 2.76
N PHE A 107 -8.53 16.30 2.79
CA PHE A 107 -7.26 15.78 2.28
C PHE A 107 -7.43 15.04 0.94
N LEU A 108 -8.65 14.95 0.41
CA LEU A 108 -8.89 14.38 -0.91
C LEU A 108 -8.72 15.44 -1.99
N VAL A 109 -8.14 15.03 -3.11
CA VAL A 109 -7.98 15.88 -4.32
C VAL A 109 -9.00 15.57 -5.42
N HIS A 110 -9.88 14.61 -5.18
CA HIS A 110 -10.88 14.13 -6.13
C HIS A 110 -12.23 14.04 -5.43
N GLY A 111 -13.30 14.23 -6.20
CA GLY A 111 -14.65 14.03 -5.68
C GLY A 111 -14.93 12.57 -5.39
N VAL A 112 -15.69 12.30 -4.33
CA VAL A 112 -16.19 10.98 -3.96
C VAL A 112 -17.64 11.13 -3.54
N GLU A 113 -18.52 10.30 -4.07
CA GLU A 113 -19.93 10.24 -3.71
C GLU A 113 -20.37 8.78 -3.48
N ASP A 114 -21.30 8.60 -2.57
CA ASP A 114 -22.00 7.34 -2.33
C ASP A 114 -23.52 7.52 -2.42
N LEU A 115 -24.26 6.42 -2.42
CA LEU A 115 -25.73 6.46 -2.51
C LEU A 115 -26.39 7.29 -1.41
N ALA A 116 -25.82 7.29 -0.20
CA ALA A 116 -26.40 8.02 0.93
C ALA A 116 -26.21 9.54 0.76
N SER A 117 -25.03 9.95 0.32
CA SER A 117 -24.65 11.34 0.06
C SER A 117 -25.43 11.91 -1.12
N MET A 118 -25.55 11.16 -2.21
CA MET A 118 -26.34 11.54 -3.38
C MET A 118 -27.82 11.76 -3.05
N LYS A 119 -28.44 10.88 -2.25
CA LYS A 119 -29.84 11.02 -1.81
C LYS A 119 -30.07 12.29 -0.98
N LYS A 120 -29.04 12.75 -0.27
CA LYS A 120 -29.12 13.95 0.57
C LYS A 120 -28.92 15.23 -0.24
N ASN A 121 -28.05 15.19 -1.25
CA ASN A 121 -27.74 16.33 -2.09
C ASN A 121 -27.12 15.91 -3.43
N GLU A 122 -27.78 16.23 -4.55
CA GLU A 122 -27.31 15.88 -5.90
C GLU A 122 -26.14 16.75 -6.38
N LYS A 123 -25.82 17.86 -5.71
CA LYS A 123 -24.72 18.75 -6.14
C LYS A 123 -23.39 18.01 -6.31
N GLY A 124 -23.11 17.03 -5.45
CA GLY A 124 -21.90 16.23 -5.50
C GLY A 124 -21.75 15.44 -6.80
N ILE A 125 -22.79 14.72 -7.21
CA ILE A 125 -22.77 13.94 -8.44
C ILE A 125 -22.73 14.83 -9.69
N HIS A 126 -23.36 15.99 -9.68
CA HIS A 126 -23.24 16.95 -10.78
C HIS A 126 -21.80 17.44 -10.95
N LEU A 127 -21.10 17.74 -9.84
CA LEU A 127 -19.69 18.13 -9.89
C LEU A 127 -18.80 16.98 -10.40
N LEU A 128 -19.09 15.75 -10.00
CA LEU A 128 -18.40 14.57 -10.53
C LEU A 128 -18.62 14.39 -12.04
N LEU A 129 -19.81 14.65 -12.58
CA LEU A 129 -20.07 14.46 -14.01
C LEU A 129 -19.40 15.51 -14.91
N ILE A 130 -19.08 16.70 -14.38
CA ILE A 130 -18.39 17.77 -15.12
C ILE A 130 -16.88 17.84 -14.80
N ASN A 131 -16.34 16.81 -14.15
CA ASN A 131 -14.95 16.81 -13.71
C ASN A 131 -13.96 16.89 -14.89
N SER A 132 -12.76 17.43 -14.61
CA SER A 132 -11.75 17.71 -15.64
C SER A 132 -11.17 16.47 -16.35
N SER A 133 -11.29 15.29 -15.75
CA SER A 133 -10.80 14.04 -16.36
C SER A 133 -11.74 13.48 -17.42
N GLY A 134 -13.02 13.88 -17.40
CA GLY A 134 -14.07 13.31 -18.25
C GLY A 134 -14.39 11.84 -17.97
N LYS A 135 -13.90 11.28 -16.86
CA LYS A 135 -14.12 9.88 -16.45
C LYS A 135 -14.62 9.77 -15.01
N LEU A 136 -15.37 8.70 -14.76
CA LEU A 136 -15.82 8.26 -13.44
C LEU A 136 -15.23 6.89 -13.11
N VAL A 137 -15.11 6.63 -11.82
CA VAL A 137 -14.57 5.39 -11.30
C VAL A 137 -15.54 4.79 -10.28
N PHE A 138 -16.10 3.62 -10.57
CA PHE A 138 -16.96 2.88 -9.66
C PHE A 138 -16.15 1.85 -8.86
N LYS A 139 -16.38 1.79 -7.54
CA LYS A 139 -15.64 0.89 -6.63
C LYS A 139 -16.55 0.36 -5.50
N SER A 140 -16.15 -0.76 -4.92
CA SER A 140 -16.73 -1.28 -3.67
C SER A 140 -16.03 -0.64 -2.46
N ALA A 141 -16.77 -0.45 -1.35
CA ALA A 141 -16.29 0.24 -0.17
C ALA A 141 -15.33 -0.60 0.68
N ASP A 142 -15.46 -1.93 0.63
CA ASP A 142 -14.76 -2.86 1.51
C ASP A 142 -13.38 -3.31 1.00
N GLY A 143 -12.95 -2.78 -0.16
CA GLY A 143 -11.59 -2.92 -0.69
C GLY A 143 -11.11 -4.37 -0.88
N LYS A 144 -11.99 -5.38 -0.84
CA LYS A 144 -11.58 -6.78 -0.96
C LYS A 144 -10.95 -7.00 -2.34
N CYS A 145 -9.70 -7.47 -2.33
CA CYS A 145 -8.96 -7.90 -3.52
C CYS A 145 -9.84 -8.81 -4.40
N GLY A 146 -10.40 -8.26 -5.47
CA GLY A 146 -11.30 -8.96 -6.38
C GLY A 146 -12.34 -8.07 -7.05
N ALA A 147 -12.79 -7.00 -6.40
CA ALA A 147 -13.69 -6.03 -7.03
C ALA A 147 -12.91 -5.20 -8.08
N GLN A 148 -13.20 -5.45 -9.35
CA GLN A 148 -12.65 -4.68 -10.46
C GLN A 148 -13.12 -3.23 -10.34
N VAL A 149 -12.18 -2.30 -10.39
CA VAL A 149 -12.49 -0.89 -10.59
C VAL A 149 -13.07 -0.73 -11.99
N ASP A 150 -14.22 -0.09 -12.12
CA ASP A 150 -14.83 0.17 -13.43
C ASP A 150 -14.70 1.66 -13.78
N ILE A 151 -14.08 1.92 -14.94
CA ILE A 151 -13.78 3.27 -15.42
C ILE A 151 -14.65 3.54 -16.63
N VAL A 152 -15.47 4.58 -16.55
CA VAL A 152 -16.41 4.98 -17.62
C VAL A 152 -16.26 6.44 -17.97
N ASN A 153 -16.77 6.86 -19.13
CA ASN A 153 -16.76 8.28 -19.49
C ASN A 153 -17.95 9.00 -18.86
N CYS A 154 -17.74 10.22 -18.37
CA CYS A 154 -18.80 11.05 -17.79
C CYS A 154 -19.95 11.31 -18.78
N LYS A 155 -19.62 11.50 -20.07
CA LYS A 155 -20.60 11.79 -21.14
C LYS A 155 -21.64 10.68 -21.34
N ASP A 156 -21.35 9.46 -20.88
CA ASP A 156 -22.23 8.30 -21.03
C ASP A 156 -23.22 8.17 -19.85
N PHE A 157 -23.16 9.10 -18.88
CA PHE A 157 -23.90 9.03 -17.61
C PHE A 157 -24.66 10.32 -17.29
N THR A 158 -25.84 10.15 -16.68
CA THR A 158 -26.59 11.18 -15.94
C THR A 158 -26.59 10.82 -14.45
N PRO A 159 -26.95 11.73 -13.53
CA PRO A 159 -27.07 11.40 -12.11
C PRO A 159 -27.95 10.17 -11.84
N GLU A 160 -29.06 10.03 -12.57
CA GLU A 160 -29.99 8.91 -12.45
C GLU A 160 -29.36 7.59 -12.91
N LEU A 161 -28.56 7.61 -13.98
CA LEU A 161 -27.83 6.44 -14.45
C LEU A 161 -26.73 6.02 -13.48
N VAL A 162 -26.05 6.97 -12.85
CA VAL A 162 -25.06 6.68 -11.80
C VAL A 162 -25.75 6.05 -10.60
N TYR A 163 -26.85 6.63 -10.14
CA TYR A 163 -27.67 6.09 -9.05
C TYR A 163 -28.14 4.66 -9.35
N LYS A 164 -28.73 4.45 -10.53
CA LYS A 164 -29.20 3.13 -10.97
C LYS A 164 -28.06 2.12 -10.98
N ARG A 165 -26.87 2.53 -11.46
CA ARG A 165 -25.70 1.65 -11.51
C ARG A 165 -25.23 1.24 -10.12
N LEU A 166 -25.11 2.17 -9.18
CA LEU A 166 -24.74 1.87 -7.80
C LEU A 166 -25.77 0.95 -7.13
N GLN A 167 -27.06 1.08 -7.45
CA GLN A 167 -28.09 0.17 -6.92
C GLN A 167 -28.09 -1.23 -7.54
N SER A 168 -27.69 -1.36 -8.81
CA SER A 168 -27.77 -2.61 -9.56
C SER A 168 -26.46 -3.40 -9.61
N THR A 169 -25.43 -2.95 -8.90
CA THR A 169 -24.09 -3.55 -8.89
C THR A 169 -23.57 -3.63 -7.46
N GLU A 170 -22.43 -4.30 -7.27
CA GLU A 170 -21.72 -4.39 -5.99
C GLU A 170 -20.86 -3.14 -5.67
N TYR A 171 -21.04 -2.04 -6.41
CA TYR A 171 -20.31 -0.80 -6.18
C TYR A 171 -21.01 0.06 -5.13
N ASP A 172 -20.24 0.52 -4.15
CA ASP A 172 -20.73 1.35 -3.06
C ASP A 172 -20.51 2.85 -3.28
N LEU A 173 -19.56 3.18 -4.16
CA LEU A 173 -19.09 4.55 -4.35
C LEU A 173 -18.68 4.83 -5.79
N VAL A 174 -18.73 6.12 -6.14
CA VAL A 174 -18.28 6.67 -7.41
C VAL A 174 -17.31 7.83 -7.13
N GLU A 175 -16.22 7.85 -7.87
CA GLU A 175 -15.13 8.81 -7.70
C GLU A 175 -14.79 9.50 -9.03
N GLU A 176 -14.23 10.70 -8.95
CA GLU A 176 -13.53 11.32 -10.09
C GLU A 176 -12.27 10.51 -10.43
N TYR A 177 -12.03 10.29 -11.73
CA TYR A 177 -10.80 9.64 -12.17
C TYR A 177 -9.59 10.56 -11.93
N ILE A 178 -8.63 10.06 -11.17
CA ILE A 178 -7.46 10.84 -10.76
C ILE A 178 -6.42 10.86 -11.87
N ILE A 179 -6.04 12.06 -12.28
CA ILE A 179 -4.90 12.28 -13.18
C ILE A 179 -3.69 12.64 -12.32
N GLN A 180 -2.71 11.73 -12.30
CA GLN A 180 -1.45 11.97 -11.57
C GLN A 180 -0.61 13.07 -12.22
N HIS A 181 0.33 13.61 -11.46
CA HIS A 181 1.26 14.64 -11.90
C HIS A 181 2.03 14.24 -13.18
N PRO A 182 2.31 15.16 -14.11
CA PRO A 182 3.06 14.87 -15.34
C PRO A 182 4.36 14.10 -15.12
N ASP A 183 5.14 14.44 -14.09
CA ASP A 183 6.41 13.74 -13.80
C ASP A 183 6.19 12.26 -13.41
N LEU A 184 5.17 11.96 -12.60
CA LEU A 184 4.80 10.58 -12.28
C LEU A 184 4.23 9.85 -13.50
N HIS A 185 3.52 10.57 -14.38
CA HIS A 185 3.02 10.03 -15.64
C HIS A 185 4.14 9.68 -16.61
N ALA A 186 5.18 10.53 -16.70
CA ALA A 186 6.38 10.22 -17.46
C ALA A 186 7.12 9.00 -16.89
N LEU A 187 7.23 8.89 -15.56
CA LEU A 187 7.84 7.74 -14.90
C LEU A 187 7.08 6.44 -15.21
N SER A 188 5.77 6.39 -14.97
CA SER A 188 4.93 5.24 -15.29
C SER A 188 3.47 5.64 -15.58
N PRO A 189 2.99 5.52 -16.82
CA PRO A 189 1.63 5.91 -17.18
C PRO A 189 0.59 4.79 -16.98
N SER A 190 1.00 3.57 -16.59
CA SER A 190 0.10 2.41 -16.58
C SER A 190 -0.97 2.44 -15.49
N ALA A 191 -0.69 3.09 -14.36
CA ALA A 191 -1.63 3.33 -13.28
C ALA A 191 -1.39 4.69 -12.63
N VAL A 192 -2.25 5.05 -11.68
CA VAL A 192 -1.95 6.09 -10.70
C VAL A 192 -0.94 5.54 -9.71
N ASN A 193 0.28 6.07 -9.76
CA ASN A 193 1.38 5.75 -8.86
C ASN A 193 1.27 6.61 -7.61
N THR A 194 1.45 5.98 -6.46
CA THR A 194 1.27 6.65 -5.17
C THR A 194 2.51 6.55 -4.31
N ILE A 195 2.61 7.46 -3.34
CA ILE A 195 3.60 7.39 -2.28
C ILE A 195 2.94 6.83 -1.03
N ARG A 196 3.48 5.72 -0.53
CA ARG A 196 3.17 5.21 0.80
C ARG A 196 3.99 5.96 1.84
N ILE A 197 3.32 6.69 2.73
CA ILE A 197 3.95 7.35 3.89
C ILE A 197 3.45 6.67 5.16
N PHE A 198 4.37 6.14 5.97
CA PHE A 198 4.04 5.45 7.21
C PHE A 198 4.16 6.43 8.38
N THR A 199 3.08 6.65 9.13
CA THR A 199 3.07 7.51 10.32
C THR A 199 2.92 6.69 11.60
N GLN A 200 3.46 7.21 12.70
CA GLN A 200 3.22 6.74 14.06
C GLN A 200 2.98 7.94 14.98
N LEU A 201 1.99 7.85 15.85
CA LEU A 201 1.83 8.77 16.97
C LEU A 201 2.64 8.28 18.17
N ASN A 202 3.59 9.06 18.65
CA ASN A 202 4.35 8.75 19.86
C ASN A 202 3.50 8.96 21.13
N GLU A 203 4.04 8.72 22.32
CA GLU A 203 3.26 8.83 23.58
C GLU A 203 2.72 10.25 23.85
N SER A 204 3.30 11.29 23.23
CA SER A 204 2.85 12.68 23.32
C SER A 204 1.91 13.09 22.17
N ASP A 205 1.42 12.10 21.40
CA ASP A 205 0.60 12.29 20.19
C ASP A 205 1.27 13.15 19.11
N GLU A 206 2.60 13.17 19.05
CA GLU A 206 3.35 13.78 17.95
C GLU A 206 3.52 12.79 16.81
N VAL A 207 3.48 13.30 15.57
CA VAL A 207 3.58 12.46 14.37
C VAL A 207 5.04 12.21 13.97
N GLU A 208 5.43 10.94 14.00
CA GLU A 208 6.71 10.45 13.52
C GLU A 208 6.53 9.71 12.19
N ILE A 209 7.42 9.96 11.23
CA ILE A 209 7.43 9.25 9.95
C ILE A 209 8.33 8.03 10.08
N LEU A 210 7.78 6.85 9.81
CA LEU A 210 8.52 5.57 9.86
C LEU A 210 9.21 5.25 8.53
N GLY A 211 8.86 5.98 7.47
CA GLY A 211 9.47 5.89 6.14
C GLY A 211 8.50 6.24 5.01
N CYS A 212 9.07 6.37 3.81
CA CYS A 212 8.33 6.76 2.60
C CYS A 212 8.71 5.87 1.41
N ARG A 213 7.75 5.41 0.63
CA ARG A 213 7.99 4.50 -0.51
C ARG A 213 7.17 4.94 -1.72
N LEU A 214 7.84 5.14 -2.85
CA LEU A 214 7.16 5.34 -4.12
C LEU A 214 6.77 3.97 -4.67
N ARG A 215 5.47 3.75 -4.88
CA ARG A 215 4.95 2.57 -5.59
C ARG A 215 4.89 2.90 -7.08
N ILE A 216 5.46 2.04 -7.92
CA ILE A 216 5.61 2.29 -9.35
C ILE A 216 5.01 1.12 -10.11
N SER A 217 3.92 1.36 -10.83
CA SER A 217 3.24 0.38 -11.65
C SER A 217 4.11 -0.07 -12.84
N VAL A 218 4.02 -1.34 -13.21
CA VAL A 218 4.73 -1.94 -14.37
C VAL A 218 3.71 -2.73 -15.19
N ASN A 219 3.22 -2.14 -16.29
CA ASN A 219 2.20 -2.73 -17.16
C ASN A 219 0.95 -3.24 -16.40
N SER A 220 0.56 -2.51 -15.36
CA SER A 220 -0.55 -2.86 -14.48
C SER A 220 -1.46 -1.66 -14.28
N SER A 221 -2.75 -1.89 -14.10
CA SER A 221 -3.75 -0.85 -13.79
C SER A 221 -3.75 -0.44 -12.31
N VAL A 222 -2.91 -1.09 -11.49
CA VAL A 222 -2.67 -0.77 -10.07
C VAL A 222 -1.16 -0.69 -9.81
N ASP A 223 -0.75 -0.06 -8.70
CA ASP A 223 0.66 0.15 -8.35
C ASP A 223 1.18 -0.77 -7.21
N ASN A 224 0.35 -1.69 -6.70
CA ASN A 224 0.70 -2.53 -5.55
C ASN A 224 1.79 -3.59 -5.87
N MET A 225 2.79 -3.74 -5.00
CA MET A 225 3.85 -4.76 -5.11
C MET A 225 3.34 -6.21 -5.20
N ALA A 226 2.16 -6.50 -4.61
CA ALA A 226 1.55 -7.82 -4.71
C ALA A 226 1.13 -8.17 -6.14
N ALA A 227 0.80 -7.16 -6.96
CA ALA A 227 0.46 -7.30 -8.37
C ALA A 227 1.70 -7.33 -9.29
N GLY A 228 2.91 -7.46 -8.72
CA GLY A 228 4.16 -7.58 -9.50
C GLY A 228 4.82 -6.26 -9.87
N ASN A 229 4.37 -5.15 -9.26
CA ASN A 229 4.91 -3.81 -9.43
C ASN A 229 6.14 -3.53 -8.56
N LEU A 230 6.79 -2.39 -8.81
CA LEU A 230 7.98 -1.92 -8.13
C LEU A 230 7.63 -1.06 -6.91
N ALA A 231 8.54 -1.02 -5.94
CA ALA A 231 8.57 0.04 -4.94
C ALA A 231 10.00 0.52 -4.71
N ALA A 232 10.19 1.83 -4.58
CA ALA A 232 11.49 2.46 -4.38
C ALA A 232 11.53 3.27 -3.06
N PRO A 233 12.68 3.36 -2.38
CA PRO A 233 12.81 4.14 -1.17
C PRO A 233 12.81 5.64 -1.48
N VAL A 234 11.97 6.40 -0.79
CA VAL A 234 11.97 7.87 -0.82
C VAL A 234 12.57 8.37 0.49
N GLU A 235 13.49 9.32 0.37
CA GLU A 235 14.11 10.00 1.51
C GLU A 235 13.14 11.04 2.09
N GLU A 236 12.97 11.05 3.42
CA GLU A 236 11.92 11.81 4.10
C GLU A 236 12.10 13.32 4.01
N PHE A 237 13.32 13.83 4.10
CA PHE A 237 13.57 15.28 4.17
C PHE A 237 13.54 15.96 2.79
N THR A 238 13.85 15.22 1.73
CA THR A 238 14.04 15.75 0.37
C THR A 238 12.97 15.29 -0.61
N GLY A 239 12.37 14.12 -0.39
CA GLY A 239 11.45 13.51 -1.36
C GLY A 239 12.15 12.89 -2.56
N LEU A 240 13.47 12.72 -2.48
CA LEU A 240 14.26 12.08 -3.51
C LEU A 240 14.16 10.55 -3.40
N VAL A 241 13.97 9.88 -4.53
CA VAL A 241 14.11 8.43 -4.60
C VAL A 241 15.60 8.07 -4.52
N THR A 242 16.00 7.36 -3.46
CA THR A 242 17.43 7.15 -3.11
C THR A 242 17.96 5.77 -3.46
N GLY A 243 17.13 4.91 -4.06
CA GLY A 243 17.51 3.54 -4.41
C GLY A 243 16.62 2.96 -5.48
N PRO A 244 17.01 1.80 -6.04
CA PRO A 244 16.29 1.19 -7.14
C PRO A 244 14.89 0.74 -6.72
N GLY A 245 14.02 0.56 -7.72
CA GLY A 245 12.76 -0.14 -7.53
C GLY A 245 13.01 -1.61 -7.24
N VAL A 246 12.32 -2.17 -6.26
CA VAL A 246 12.41 -3.60 -5.90
C VAL A 246 11.05 -4.29 -6.06
N TYR A 247 11.09 -5.60 -6.30
CA TYR A 247 9.89 -6.43 -6.36
C TYR A 247 9.69 -7.23 -5.06
N SER A 248 8.45 -7.66 -4.81
CA SER A 248 8.17 -8.71 -3.81
C SER A 248 8.52 -10.12 -4.31
N ASP A 249 8.83 -10.24 -5.60
CA ASP A 249 9.29 -11.45 -6.28
C ASP A 249 10.81 -11.52 -6.26
N ILE A 250 11.35 -12.46 -5.48
CA ILE A 250 12.80 -12.58 -5.29
C ILE A 250 13.55 -13.10 -6.52
N THR A 251 12.84 -13.53 -7.56
CA THR A 251 13.46 -13.98 -8.82
C THR A 251 13.70 -12.85 -9.79
N LYS A 252 13.19 -11.64 -9.50
CA LYS A 252 13.44 -10.45 -10.29
C LYS A 252 14.63 -9.68 -9.72
N ILE A 253 15.30 -8.93 -10.58
CA ILE A 253 16.36 -8.00 -10.19
C ILE A 253 15.75 -6.66 -9.77
N ASP A 254 16.55 -5.87 -9.05
CA ASP A 254 16.18 -4.50 -8.74
C ASP A 254 16.43 -3.61 -9.96
N GLU A 255 15.61 -2.58 -10.13
CA GLU A 255 15.56 -1.77 -11.35
C GLU A 255 15.94 -0.31 -11.02
N GLU A 256 17.04 0.17 -11.60
CA GLU A 256 17.40 1.59 -11.54
C GLU A 256 16.59 2.44 -12.54
N PHE A 257 16.14 1.81 -13.63
CA PHE A 257 15.30 2.43 -14.66
C PHE A 257 13.97 1.70 -14.71
N HIS A 258 12.87 2.41 -14.95
CA HIS A 258 11.57 1.77 -15.11
C HIS A 258 11.60 0.83 -16.33
N PRO A 259 11.27 -0.46 -16.19
CA PRO A 259 11.56 -1.48 -17.21
C PRO A 259 10.74 -1.34 -18.51
N VAL A 260 9.75 -0.44 -18.54
CA VAL A 260 8.92 -0.19 -19.73
C VAL A 260 9.19 1.19 -20.34
N THR A 261 9.30 2.23 -19.52
CA THR A 261 9.47 3.62 -20.00
C THR A 261 10.93 4.03 -20.12
N GLY A 262 11.84 3.30 -19.47
CA GLY A 262 13.28 3.62 -19.42
C GLY A 262 13.61 4.85 -18.56
N VAL A 263 12.63 5.45 -17.88
CA VAL A 263 12.85 6.62 -17.03
C VAL A 263 13.63 6.21 -15.77
N ASN A 264 14.58 7.05 -15.35
CA ASN A 264 15.37 6.80 -14.15
C ASN A 264 14.48 6.83 -12.89
N ILE A 265 14.53 5.76 -12.10
CA ILE A 265 13.86 5.67 -10.80
C ILE A 265 14.72 6.35 -9.74
N VAL A 266 16.02 6.10 -9.75
CA VAL A 266 16.96 6.65 -8.77
C VAL A 266 17.19 8.13 -9.07
N GLY A 267 17.02 8.98 -8.07
CA GLY A 267 17.08 10.43 -8.23
C GLY A 267 15.78 11.05 -8.76
N PHE A 268 14.70 10.28 -8.93
CA PHE A 268 13.39 10.85 -9.18
C PHE A 268 12.97 11.73 -7.99
N GLN A 269 12.65 12.99 -8.26
CA GLN A 269 12.14 13.93 -7.25
C GLN A 269 10.62 13.81 -7.19
N VAL A 270 10.08 13.43 -6.03
CA VAL A 270 8.62 13.44 -5.83
C VAL A 270 8.11 14.88 -5.83
N PRO A 271 7.16 15.25 -6.71
CA PRO A 271 6.57 16.59 -6.73
C PRO A 271 5.72 16.85 -5.47
N PHE A 272 5.63 18.11 -5.04
CA PHE A 272 4.87 18.54 -3.85
C PHE A 272 5.21 17.76 -2.57
N TRP A 273 6.50 17.44 -2.38
CA TRP A 273 6.94 16.57 -1.29
C TRP A 273 6.65 17.16 0.09
N LYS A 274 6.98 18.42 0.29
CA LYS A 274 6.79 19.11 1.57
C LYS A 274 5.30 19.15 1.94
N GLU A 275 4.46 19.50 0.98
CA GLU A 275 3.00 19.54 1.10
C GLU A 275 2.43 18.15 1.42
N SER A 276 2.99 17.10 0.83
CA SER A 276 2.59 15.72 1.10
C SER A 276 2.85 15.32 2.55
N ILE A 277 4.04 15.64 3.07
CA ILE A 277 4.41 15.36 4.46
C ILE A 277 3.54 16.16 5.43
N GLU A 278 3.33 17.46 5.17
CA GLU A 278 2.47 18.31 5.99
C GLU A 278 1.02 17.82 6.00
N MET A 279 0.48 17.43 4.84
CA MET A 279 -0.85 16.87 4.71
C MET A 279 -1.00 15.57 5.51
N VAL A 280 -0.07 14.64 5.36
CA VAL A 280 -0.12 13.34 6.05
C VAL A 280 0.02 13.50 7.56
N LYS A 281 0.87 14.43 8.04
CA LYS A 281 0.96 14.74 9.48
C LYS A 281 -0.37 15.27 10.04
N ARG A 282 -1.04 16.17 9.32
CA ARG A 282 -2.38 16.65 9.72
C ARG A 282 -3.42 15.53 9.70
N ALA A 283 -3.41 14.68 8.68
CA ALA A 283 -4.32 13.54 8.59
C ALA A 283 -4.13 12.55 9.75
N ALA A 284 -2.88 12.22 10.10
CA ALA A 284 -2.56 11.30 11.21
C ALA A 284 -3.10 11.76 12.57
N LEU A 285 -3.24 13.08 12.79
CA LEU A 285 -3.76 13.64 14.04
C LEU A 285 -5.28 13.67 14.11
N LYS A 286 -6.00 13.44 13.00
CA LYS A 286 -7.47 13.59 12.95
C LYS A 286 -8.20 12.52 13.77
N HIS A 287 -7.70 11.28 13.72
CA HIS A 287 -8.23 10.14 14.49
C HIS A 287 -7.12 9.47 15.29
N PRO A 288 -6.66 10.10 16.40
CA PRO A 288 -5.46 9.67 17.14
C PRO A 288 -5.60 8.32 17.84
N GLN A 289 -6.80 7.73 17.81
CA GLN A 289 -7.04 6.35 18.25
C GLN A 289 -6.42 5.32 17.29
N ASN A 290 -6.18 5.71 16.03
CA ASN A 290 -5.45 4.93 15.03
C ASN A 290 -4.03 5.50 14.93
N ARG A 291 -3.13 4.95 15.73
CA ARG A 291 -1.81 5.54 16.00
C ARG A 291 -0.78 5.26 14.91
N SER A 292 -0.97 4.23 14.08
CA SER A 292 0.04 3.83 13.08
C SER A 292 -0.60 3.57 11.72
N ILE A 293 -0.43 4.48 10.76
CA ILE A 293 -1.19 4.42 9.49
C ILE A 293 -0.23 4.49 8.31
N GLY A 294 -0.46 3.63 7.32
CA GLY A 294 0.18 3.74 6.01
C GLY A 294 -0.72 4.52 5.06
N TRP A 295 -0.36 5.75 4.75
CA TRP A 295 -1.13 6.64 3.87
C TRP A 295 -0.74 6.43 2.43
N ASP A 296 -1.73 6.23 1.56
CA ASP A 296 -1.55 6.25 0.12
C ASP A 296 -1.80 7.65 -0.41
N VAL A 297 -0.71 8.33 -0.77
CA VAL A 297 -0.72 9.69 -1.28
C VAL A 297 -0.63 9.65 -2.80
N VAL A 298 -1.61 10.25 -3.47
CA VAL A 298 -1.51 10.59 -4.90
C VAL A 298 -1.01 12.01 -5.06
N ILE A 299 -0.20 12.25 -6.09
CA ILE A 299 0.22 13.59 -6.48
C ILE A 299 -0.41 13.94 -7.81
N THR A 300 -1.09 15.07 -7.87
CA THR A 300 -1.72 15.61 -9.08
C THR A 300 -1.07 16.94 -9.45
N ALA A 301 -1.41 17.48 -10.62
CA ALA A 301 -1.01 18.85 -10.98
C ALA A 301 -1.57 19.93 -10.02
N LYS A 302 -2.61 19.61 -9.24
CA LYS A 302 -3.24 20.51 -8.26
C LYS A 302 -2.64 20.37 -6.85
N GLY A 303 -1.73 19.42 -6.65
CA GLY A 303 -1.14 19.10 -5.33
C GLY A 303 -1.41 17.66 -4.88
N PRO A 304 -0.95 17.31 -3.66
CA PRO A 304 -1.09 15.98 -3.08
C PRO A 304 -2.49 15.74 -2.51
N GLY A 305 -2.93 14.48 -2.50
CA GLY A 305 -4.16 14.05 -1.86
C GLY A 305 -4.09 12.61 -1.37
N LEU A 306 -4.98 12.25 -0.45
CA LEU A 306 -5.12 10.88 0.04
C LEU A 306 -6.02 10.05 -0.89
N ILE A 307 -5.65 8.78 -1.04
CA ILE A 307 -6.51 7.74 -1.63
C ILE A 307 -7.13 6.89 -0.52
N GLU A 308 -6.32 6.50 0.46
CA GLU A 308 -6.73 5.67 1.59
C GLU A 308 -5.69 5.74 2.73
N GLY A 309 -6.13 5.38 3.93
CA GLY A 309 -5.27 5.15 5.09
C GLY A 309 -5.33 3.67 5.46
N ASN A 310 -4.18 3.02 5.57
CA ASN A 310 -4.09 1.58 5.84
C ASN A 310 -3.72 1.33 7.30
N HIS A 311 -4.63 0.76 8.10
CA HIS A 311 -4.35 0.42 9.50
C HIS A 311 -3.41 -0.78 9.65
N ASP A 312 -3.30 -1.63 8.61
CA ASP A 312 -2.52 -2.87 8.55
C ASP A 312 -1.46 -2.82 7.44
N TRP A 313 -0.83 -1.65 7.31
CA TRP A 313 0.14 -1.35 6.28
C TRP A 313 1.23 -2.42 6.08
N CYS A 314 1.68 -2.58 4.82
CA CYS A 314 2.47 -3.72 4.41
C CYS A 314 3.97 -3.62 4.79
N LYS A 315 4.42 -4.51 5.68
CA LYS A 315 5.83 -4.69 6.06
C LYS A 315 6.81 -4.99 4.94
N LEU A 316 6.36 -5.60 3.83
CA LEU A 316 7.22 -5.84 2.67
C LEU A 316 7.53 -4.51 1.98
N LEU A 317 6.49 -3.71 1.70
CA LEU A 317 6.64 -2.38 1.13
C LEU A 317 7.53 -1.49 2.02
N TRP A 318 7.39 -1.61 3.34
CA TRP A 318 8.20 -0.86 4.28
C TRP A 318 9.68 -1.26 4.28
N GLN A 319 10.02 -2.56 4.28
CA GLN A 319 11.40 -3.02 4.50
C GLN A 319 12.18 -3.40 3.24
N LEU A 320 11.53 -3.90 2.19
CA LEU A 320 12.22 -4.39 1.00
C LEU A 320 12.95 -3.29 0.23
N PRO A 321 12.34 -2.10 -0.05
CA PRO A 321 13.00 -1.08 -0.87
C PRO A 321 14.26 -0.50 -0.24
N VAL A 322 14.38 -0.54 1.10
CA VAL A 322 15.59 -0.14 1.83
C VAL A 322 16.51 -1.33 2.18
N LYS A 323 16.13 -2.54 1.78
CA LYS A 323 16.87 -3.81 1.99
C LYS A 323 17.33 -4.04 3.43
N LYS A 324 16.55 -3.54 4.40
CA LYS A 324 16.93 -3.51 5.81
C LYS A 324 15.77 -3.93 6.71
N GLY A 325 16.07 -4.73 7.73
CA GLY A 325 15.13 -5.01 8.81
C GLY A 325 14.95 -3.76 9.67
N LEU A 326 13.71 -3.28 9.80
CA LEU A 326 13.39 -2.03 10.48
C LEU A 326 12.67 -2.24 11.82
N LYS A 327 12.61 -3.48 12.33
CA LYS A 327 11.84 -3.86 13.52
C LYS A 327 12.14 -2.99 14.74
N SER A 328 13.40 -2.59 14.95
CA SER A 328 13.80 -1.75 16.09
C SER A 328 13.17 -0.37 16.09
N ILE A 329 12.66 0.11 14.94
CA ILE A 329 11.87 1.34 14.88
C ILE A 329 10.53 1.13 15.59
N LEU A 330 9.88 -0.02 15.38
CA LEU A 330 8.56 -0.32 15.95
C LEU A 330 8.61 -0.67 17.43
N GLU A 331 9.73 -1.23 17.91
CA GLU A 331 9.90 -1.63 19.32
C GLU A 331 9.86 -0.44 20.30
N LYS A 332 9.85 0.80 19.79
CA LYS A 332 9.66 2.03 20.56
C LYS A 332 8.21 2.30 20.98
N TYR A 333 7.22 1.65 20.36
CA TYR A 333 5.78 1.98 20.53
C TYR A 333 4.93 0.78 20.97
#